data_AF-A0A925J2P3-F1
#
_entry.id   AF-A0A925J2P3-F1
#
_cell.length_a   1.000
_cell.length_b   1.000
_cell.length_c   1.000
_cell.angle_alpha   90.00
_cell.angle_beta   90.00
_cell.angle_gamma   90.00
#
_symmetry.space_group_name_H-M   'P 1'
#
loop_
_entity.id
_entity.type
_entity.pdbx_description
1 polymer ?
#
loop_
_entity_poly.entity_id
_entity_poly.type
_entity_poly.pdbx_seq_one_letter_code
_entity_poly.pdbx_strand_id
1 'polypeptide(L)'
;MKSFWQPQTRAAVLGRLEVLTPEHRAQWGRFTAPLVVAHLSDALRMAFGDLATRSKRLPVRHPPLKQIVIYWLPMPKGLPTAAELISRAPAAWEAEMHDCRTLIERFGRESPGRAWPDHPAFGTMTARQWGVITYRHTDHHLSQFGV
;
A
#
# COMPACT_ATOMS: atom_id res chain seq x y z
N MET A 1 -16.26 0.31 -5.72
CA MET A 1 -14.83 -0.08 -5.57
C MET A 1 -14.47 -0.01 -4.10
N LYS A 2 -13.80 -1.05 -3.59
CA LYS A 2 -13.31 -1.07 -2.20
C LYS A 2 -12.27 0.03 -1.99
N SER A 3 -12.20 0.53 -0.76
CA SER A 3 -11.36 1.65 -0.38
C SER A 3 -10.98 1.54 1.08
N PHE A 4 -9.75 1.92 1.43
CA PHE A 4 -9.30 1.95 2.82
C PHE A 4 -10.05 2.95 3.70
N TRP A 5 -10.91 3.82 3.15
CA TRP A 5 -11.83 4.64 3.96
C TRP A 5 -12.98 3.82 4.57
N GLN A 6 -13.31 2.67 4.00
CA GLN A 6 -14.40 1.82 4.47
C GLN A 6 -13.91 0.89 5.61
N PRO A 7 -14.54 0.93 6.80
CA PRO A 7 -14.15 0.06 7.93
C PRO A 7 -14.12 -1.42 7.58
N GLN A 8 -15.09 -1.89 6.80
CA GLN A 8 -15.20 -3.30 6.40
C GLN A 8 -14.05 -3.72 5.47
N THR A 9 -13.57 -2.80 4.62
CA THR A 9 -12.41 -3.07 3.76
C THR A 9 -11.15 -3.23 4.59
N ARG A 10 -10.94 -2.36 5.60
CA ARG A 10 -9.78 -2.46 6.49
C ARG A 10 -9.84 -3.73 7.35
N ALA A 11 -11.01 -4.06 7.91
CA ALA A 11 -11.21 -5.28 8.68
C ALA A 11 -10.89 -6.54 7.86
N ALA A 12 -11.34 -6.61 6.61
CA ALA A 12 -11.02 -7.73 5.72
C ALA A 12 -9.51 -7.83 5.41
N VAL A 13 -8.83 -6.69 5.23
CA VAL A 13 -7.38 -6.65 5.03
C VAL A 13 -6.63 -7.10 6.27
N LEU A 14 -7.05 -6.67 7.46
CA LEU A 14 -6.46 -7.10 8.73
C LEU A 14 -6.61 -8.61 8.93
N GLY A 15 -7.80 -9.17 8.64
CA GLY A 15 -8.01 -10.62 8.72
C GLY A 15 -7.12 -11.42 7.77
N ARG A 16 -6.88 -10.93 6.54
CA ARG A 16 -5.94 -11.55 5.60
C ARG A 16 -4.49 -11.44 6.07
N LEU A 17 -4.13 -10.30 6.67
CA LEU A 17 -2.81 -10.09 7.24
C LEU A 17 -2.54 -11.10 8.37
N GLU A 18 -3.54 -11.40 9.21
CA GLU A 18 -3.43 -12.40 10.30
C GLU A 18 -3.21 -13.85 9.83
N VAL A 19 -3.60 -14.19 8.59
CA VAL A 19 -3.33 -15.50 7.99
C VAL A 19 -1.86 -15.63 7.55
N LEU A 20 -1.20 -14.50 7.26
CA LEU A 20 0.18 -14.50 6.79
C LEU A 20 1.14 -14.99 7.89
N THR A 21 2.13 -15.78 7.51
CA THR A 21 3.22 -16.24 8.40
C THR A 21 4.57 -15.95 7.75
N PRO A 22 5.68 -15.91 8.51
CA PRO A 22 7.02 -15.69 7.96
C PRO A 22 7.42 -16.69 6.85
N GLU A 23 6.87 -17.91 6.89
CA GLU A 23 7.19 -19.00 5.99
C GLU A 23 6.38 -18.97 4.69
N HIS A 24 5.36 -18.12 4.60
CA HIS A 24 4.56 -17.99 3.38
C HIS A 24 5.45 -17.58 2.21
N ARG A 25 5.35 -18.34 1.12
CA ARG A 25 6.07 -18.08 -0.12
C ARG A 25 5.18 -17.29 -1.08
N ALA A 26 5.73 -16.24 -1.65
CA ALA A 26 5.06 -15.49 -2.70
C ALA A 26 4.80 -16.38 -3.92
N GLN A 27 3.59 -16.33 -4.46
CA GLN A 27 3.18 -17.01 -5.70
C GLN A 27 3.79 -16.34 -6.95
N TRP A 28 4.20 -15.07 -6.85
CA TRP A 28 4.93 -14.35 -7.89
C TRP A 28 5.82 -13.26 -7.29
N GLY A 29 6.74 -12.70 -8.08
CA GLY A 29 7.62 -11.62 -7.62
C GLY A 29 8.76 -12.11 -6.72
N ARG A 30 9.36 -11.20 -5.95
CA ARG A 30 10.58 -11.46 -5.15
C ARG A 30 10.45 -11.12 -3.67
N PHE A 31 9.26 -10.72 -3.21
CA PHE A 31 9.04 -10.39 -1.81
C PHE A 31 9.00 -11.68 -0.96
N THR A 32 9.64 -11.64 0.20
CA THR A 32 9.38 -12.57 1.31
C THR A 32 8.24 -12.03 2.17
N ALA A 33 7.59 -12.86 2.99
CA ALA A 33 6.49 -12.40 3.84
C ALA A 33 6.90 -11.27 4.80
N PRO A 34 8.04 -11.34 5.53
CA PRO A 34 8.49 -10.21 6.36
C PRO A 34 8.74 -8.93 5.55
N LEU A 35 9.31 -9.06 4.34
CA LEU A 35 9.62 -7.92 3.49
C LEU A 35 8.35 -7.27 2.91
N VAL A 36 7.32 -8.04 2.56
CA VAL A 36 6.07 -7.47 2.06
C VAL A 36 5.31 -6.71 3.16
N VAL A 37 5.35 -7.19 4.41
CA VAL A 37 4.71 -6.49 5.52
C VAL A 37 5.42 -5.16 5.77
N ALA A 38 6.75 -5.16 5.84
CA ALA A 38 7.54 -3.93 5.93
C ALA A 38 7.23 -2.96 4.77
N HIS A 39 7.15 -3.49 3.55
CA HIS A 39 6.82 -2.71 2.36
C HIS A 39 5.43 -2.05 2.44
N LEU A 40 4.41 -2.78 2.93
CA LEU A 40 3.06 -2.24 3.10
C LEU A 40 3.01 -1.14 4.17
N SER A 41 3.71 -1.34 5.29
CA SER A 41 3.86 -0.31 6.33
C SER A 41 4.53 0.95 5.77
N ASP A 42 5.60 0.79 4.99
CA ASP A 42 6.34 1.92 4.41
C ASP A 42 5.51 2.64 3.34
N ALA A 43 4.69 1.92 2.57
CA ALA A 43 3.73 2.53 1.65
C ALA A 43 2.67 3.37 2.38
N LEU A 44 2.22 2.94 3.57
CA LEU A 44 1.31 3.72 4.42
C LEU A 44 2.01 4.96 5.02
N ARG A 45 3.25 4.81 5.50
CA ARG A 45 4.07 5.95 5.96
C ARG A 45 4.26 6.98 4.85
N MET A 46 4.53 6.53 3.62
CA MET A 46 4.60 7.40 2.44
C MET A 46 3.28 8.14 2.23
N ALA A 47 2.15 7.45 2.33
CA ALA A 47 0.83 8.08 2.20
C ALA A 47 0.58 9.14 3.28
N PHE A 48 1.05 8.92 4.51
CA PHE A 48 0.94 9.89 5.61
C PHE A 48 1.94 11.04 5.54
N GLY A 49 3.01 10.90 4.75
CA GLY A 49 4.13 11.83 4.68
C GLY A 49 5.24 11.56 5.70
N ASP A 50 5.15 10.45 6.44
CA ASP A 50 6.16 10.05 7.44
C ASP A 50 7.40 9.43 6.79
N LEU A 51 7.30 9.00 5.53
CA LEU A 51 8.41 8.50 4.72
C LEU A 51 8.57 9.36 3.47
N ALA A 52 9.67 10.10 3.41
CA ALA A 52 10.01 10.90 2.25
C ALA A 52 10.34 10.02 1.04
N THR A 53 9.77 10.38 -0.10
CA THR A 53 9.94 9.64 -1.36
C THR A 53 10.13 10.61 -2.50
N ARG A 54 10.99 10.26 -3.46
CA ARG A 54 11.27 11.15 -4.59
C ARG A 54 10.11 11.14 -5.59
N SER A 55 9.58 12.31 -5.94
CA SER A 55 8.57 12.40 -7.00
C SER A 55 9.12 11.92 -8.34
N LYS A 56 8.35 11.08 -9.02
CA LYS A 56 8.63 10.58 -10.36
C LYS A 56 7.73 11.34 -11.34
N ARG A 57 8.31 11.99 -12.35
CA ARG A 57 7.58 12.74 -13.40
C ARG A 57 7.03 11.78 -14.46
N LEU A 58 6.10 10.92 -14.06
CA LEU A 58 5.51 9.88 -14.93
C LEU A 58 4.23 10.38 -15.62
N PRO A 59 3.91 9.91 -16.84
CA PRO A 59 2.67 10.28 -17.53
C PRO A 59 1.40 9.95 -16.72
N VAL A 60 1.46 8.90 -15.89
CA VAL A 60 0.35 8.48 -15.00
C VAL A 60 -0.02 9.54 -13.94
N ARG A 61 0.79 10.59 -13.77
CA ARG A 61 0.50 11.75 -12.92
C ARG A 61 -0.67 12.59 -13.43
N HIS A 62 -1.05 12.47 -14.70
CA HIS A 62 -2.07 13.31 -15.32
C HIS A 62 -3.34 12.51 -15.70
N PRO A 63 -4.54 13.10 -15.58
CA PRO A 63 -5.74 12.52 -16.16
C PRO A 63 -5.68 12.52 -17.70
N PRO A 64 -6.39 11.61 -18.38
CA PRO A 64 -7.24 10.55 -17.82
C PRO A 64 -6.46 9.31 -17.34
N LEU A 65 -5.18 9.19 -17.72
CA LEU A 65 -4.37 8.00 -17.46
C LEU A 65 -4.30 7.64 -15.96
N LYS A 66 -4.16 8.65 -15.08
CA LYS A 66 -4.25 8.48 -13.63
C LYS A 66 -5.49 7.71 -13.19
N GLN A 67 -6.67 8.11 -13.69
CA GLN A 67 -7.95 7.56 -13.29
C GLN A 67 -8.11 6.12 -13.81
N ILE A 68 -7.70 5.89 -15.06
CA ILE A 68 -7.71 4.55 -15.68
C ILE A 68 -6.85 3.58 -14.85
N VAL A 69 -5.64 3.97 -14.44
CA VAL A 69 -4.76 3.12 -13.64
C VAL A 69 -5.34 2.88 -12.23
N ILE A 70 -5.81 3.91 -11.55
CA ILE A 70 -6.32 3.79 -10.18
C ILE A 70 -7.61 2.98 -10.11
N TYR A 71 -8.50 3.12 -11.10
CA TYR A 71 -9.84 2.55 -11.02
C TYR A 71 -10.07 1.34 -11.92
N TRP A 72 -9.41 1.21 -13.07
CA TRP A 72 -9.83 0.22 -14.09
C TRP A 72 -8.78 -0.85 -14.39
N LEU A 73 -7.50 -0.47 -14.53
CA LEU A 73 -6.47 -1.43 -14.93
C LEU A 73 -6.03 -2.32 -13.78
N PRO A 74 -5.90 -3.65 -13.97
CA PRO A 74 -5.33 -4.53 -12.95
C PRO A 74 -3.89 -4.12 -12.62
N MET A 75 -3.46 -4.34 -11.37
CA MET A 75 -2.07 -4.08 -10.99
C MET A 75 -1.18 -5.16 -11.60
N PRO A 76 -0.22 -4.82 -12.48
CA PRO A 76 0.63 -5.80 -13.11
C PRO A 76 1.55 -6.46 -12.09
N LYS A 77 1.76 -7.77 -12.24
CA LYS A 77 2.71 -8.52 -11.42
C LYS A 77 4.14 -8.11 -11.80
N GLY A 78 4.99 -7.88 -10.80
CA GLY A 78 6.42 -7.59 -11.01
C GLY A 78 6.75 -6.16 -11.42
N LEU A 79 5.85 -5.19 -11.21
CA LEU A 79 6.19 -3.78 -11.39
C LEU A 79 7.33 -3.36 -10.43
N PRO A 80 8.24 -2.49 -10.87
CA PRO A 80 9.27 -1.93 -10.00
C PRO A 80 8.65 -1.10 -8.88
N THR A 81 9.00 -1.44 -7.64
CA THR A 81 8.68 -0.65 -6.45
C THR A 81 9.59 0.58 -6.35
N ALA A 82 9.15 1.63 -5.66
CA ALA A 82 10.05 2.73 -5.28
C ALA A 82 11.16 2.20 -4.36
N ALA A 83 12.41 2.64 -4.58
CA ALA A 83 13.57 2.13 -3.85
C ALA A 83 13.44 2.38 -2.34
N GLU A 84 12.84 3.50 -1.98
CA GLU A 84 12.56 3.91 -0.61
C GLU A 84 11.63 2.94 0.15
N LEU A 85 10.81 2.16 -0.56
CA LEU A 85 9.89 1.19 0.04
C LEU A 85 10.47 -0.23 0.13
N ILE A 86 11.73 -0.40 -0.25
CA ILE A 86 12.49 -1.66 -0.18
C ILE A 86 13.92 -1.46 0.33
N SER A 87 14.24 -0.27 0.87
CA SER A 87 15.61 0.10 1.23
C SER A 87 16.06 -0.42 2.58
N ARG A 88 15.12 -0.84 3.44
CA ARG A 88 15.41 -1.35 4.79
C ARG A 88 15.16 -2.85 4.88
N ALA A 89 15.92 -3.49 5.76
CA ALA A 89 15.57 -4.83 6.22
C ALA A 89 14.30 -4.77 7.09
N PRO A 90 13.44 -5.81 7.07
CA PRO A 90 12.34 -5.93 8.00
C PRO A 90 12.89 -6.11 9.43
N ALA A 91 12.20 -5.55 10.41
CA ALA A 91 12.40 -5.84 11.82
C ALA A 91 11.91 -7.26 12.16
N ALA A 92 11.89 -7.59 13.46
CA ALA A 92 11.27 -8.83 13.93
C ALA A 92 9.81 -8.93 13.46
N TRP A 93 9.37 -10.14 13.13
CA TRP A 93 8.06 -10.39 12.51
C TRP A 93 6.91 -9.77 13.29
N GLU A 94 6.87 -9.98 14.60
CA GLU A 94 5.82 -9.48 15.48
C GLU A 94 5.76 -7.95 15.47
N ALA A 95 6.92 -7.30 15.39
CA ALA A 95 7.02 -5.84 15.33
C ALA A 95 6.51 -5.30 13.99
N GLU A 96 6.90 -5.90 12.86
CA GLU A 96 6.40 -5.50 11.54
C GLU A 96 4.89 -5.69 11.42
N MET A 97 4.37 -6.81 11.95
CA MET A 97 2.95 -7.10 11.94
C MET A 97 2.15 -6.14 12.83
N HIS A 98 2.65 -5.83 14.03
CA HIS A 98 2.04 -4.84 14.90
C HIS A 98 2.01 -3.46 14.24
N ASP A 99 3.13 -3.03 13.69
CA ASP A 99 3.28 -1.74 13.02
C ASP A 99 2.35 -1.61 11.80
N CYS A 100 2.31 -2.61 10.93
CA CYS A 100 1.41 -2.62 9.77
C CYS A 100 -0.06 -2.50 10.19
N ARG A 101 -0.48 -3.22 11.23
CA ARG A 101 -1.86 -3.12 11.77
C ARG A 101 -2.15 -1.72 12.30
N THR A 102 -1.26 -1.16 13.10
CA THR A 102 -1.39 0.19 13.64
C THR A 102 -1.52 1.24 12.53
N LEU A 103 -0.75 1.11 11.46
CA LEU A 103 -0.81 2.03 10.31
C LEU A 103 -2.11 1.89 9.51
N ILE A 104 -2.63 0.67 9.33
CA ILE A 104 -3.94 0.43 8.69
C ILE A 104 -5.06 1.05 9.53
N GLU A 105 -5.03 0.88 10.84
CA GLU A 105 -6.00 1.48 11.75
C GLU A 105 -5.91 3.01 11.75
N ARG A 106 -4.69 3.56 11.80
CA ARG A 106 -4.45 5.00 11.70
C ARG A 106 -5.09 5.58 10.45
N PHE A 107 -4.95 4.92 9.29
CA PHE A 107 -5.59 5.37 8.06
C PHE A 107 -7.10 5.60 8.24
N GLY A 108 -7.77 4.72 8.99
CA GLY A 108 -9.20 4.83 9.27
C GLY A 108 -9.60 5.95 10.26
N ARG A 109 -8.64 6.47 11.03
CA ARG A 109 -8.82 7.58 11.98
C ARG A 109 -8.46 8.94 11.37
N GLU A 110 -7.69 8.94 10.29
CA GLU A 110 -7.36 10.16 9.55
C GLU A 110 -8.60 10.79 8.89
N SER A 111 -8.62 12.11 8.81
CA SER A 111 -9.68 12.83 8.10
C SER A 111 -9.46 12.76 6.59
N PRO A 112 -10.46 12.35 5.78
CA PRO A 112 -10.37 12.49 4.32
C PRO A 112 -10.14 13.94 3.86
N GLY A 113 -10.52 14.93 4.68
CA GLY A 113 -10.34 16.36 4.37
C GLY A 113 -8.97 16.94 4.73
N ARG A 114 -8.06 16.16 5.34
CA ARG A 114 -6.70 16.64 5.64
C ARG A 114 -5.90 16.89 4.36
N ALA A 115 -4.84 17.68 4.47
CA ALA A 115 -3.83 17.75 3.42
C ALA A 115 -3.09 16.39 3.32
N TRP A 116 -3.12 15.80 2.12
CA TRP A 116 -2.35 14.61 1.78
C TRP A 116 -1.10 15.02 0.99
N PRO A 117 0.05 14.36 1.19
CA PRO A 117 1.22 14.62 0.37
C PRO A 117 0.97 14.24 -1.09
N ASP A 118 1.82 14.74 -1.99
CA ASP A 118 1.84 14.31 -3.38
C ASP A 118 2.34 12.86 -3.46
N HIS A 119 1.58 11.99 -4.14
CA HIS A 119 2.05 10.63 -4.41
C HIS A 119 3.26 10.68 -5.37
N PRO A 120 4.33 9.89 -5.14
CA PRO A 120 5.53 9.92 -6.00
C PRO A 120 5.24 9.73 -7.49
N ALA A 121 4.48 8.70 -7.85
CA ALA A 121 4.08 8.41 -9.23
C ALA A 121 2.84 9.20 -9.71
N PHE A 122 1.80 9.30 -8.88
CA PHE A 122 0.51 9.85 -9.28
C PHE A 122 0.34 11.35 -8.98
N GLY A 123 1.28 11.99 -8.28
CA GLY A 123 1.18 13.38 -7.85
C GLY A 123 0.02 13.66 -6.91
N THR A 124 -0.56 14.85 -7.00
CA THR A 124 -1.72 15.23 -6.19
C THR A 124 -2.89 14.30 -6.46
N MET A 125 -3.48 13.82 -5.38
CA MET A 125 -4.58 12.85 -5.38
C MET A 125 -5.68 13.28 -4.42
N THR A 126 -6.93 13.02 -4.79
CA THR A 126 -8.05 13.18 -3.87
C THR A 126 -7.99 12.11 -2.78
N ALA A 127 -8.63 12.35 -1.64
CA ALA A 127 -8.76 11.34 -0.60
C ALA A 127 -9.36 10.03 -1.16
N ARG A 128 -10.39 10.11 -2.01
CA ARG A 128 -10.96 8.94 -2.67
C ARG A 128 -9.91 8.13 -3.45
N GLN A 129 -9.05 8.81 -4.20
CA GLN A 129 -7.98 8.15 -4.96
C GLN A 129 -6.97 7.49 -4.02
N TRP A 130 -6.57 8.15 -2.93
CA TRP A 130 -5.71 7.58 -1.90
C TRP A 130 -6.31 6.30 -1.30
N GLY A 131 -7.56 6.35 -0.84
CA GLY A 131 -8.21 5.18 -0.25
C GLY A 131 -8.32 4.00 -1.21
N VAL A 132 -8.57 4.26 -2.50
CA VAL A 132 -8.62 3.21 -3.51
C VAL A 132 -7.24 2.65 -3.83
N ILE A 133 -6.23 3.49 -4.09
CA ILE A 133 -4.91 2.98 -4.47
C ILE A 133 -4.25 2.22 -3.32
N THR A 134 -4.40 2.69 -2.07
CA THR A 134 -3.89 1.99 -0.89
C THR A 134 -4.55 0.62 -0.76
N TYR A 135 -5.88 0.53 -0.93
CA TYR A 135 -6.56 -0.76 -0.95
C TYR A 135 -6.00 -1.68 -2.03
N ARG A 136 -5.95 -1.21 -3.28
CA ARG A 136 -5.55 -2.04 -4.41
C ARG A 136 -4.11 -2.51 -4.28
N HIS A 137 -3.22 -1.66 -3.78
CA HIS A 137 -1.82 -1.99 -3.53
C HIS A 137 -1.70 -3.06 -2.44
N THR A 138 -2.37 -2.90 -1.30
CA THR A 138 -2.37 -3.90 -0.23
C THR A 138 -3.01 -5.21 -0.69
N ASP A 139 -4.13 -5.14 -1.40
CA ASP A 139 -4.82 -6.31 -1.95
C ASP A 139 -3.94 -7.10 -2.92
N HIS A 140 -3.23 -6.41 -3.83
CA HIS A 140 -2.28 -7.02 -4.75
C HIS A 140 -1.19 -7.80 -4.01
N HIS A 141 -0.61 -7.21 -2.97
CA HIS A 141 0.47 -7.82 -2.20
C HIS A 141 -0.02 -8.92 -1.26
N LEU A 142 -1.21 -8.85 -0.70
CA LEU A 142 -1.76 -9.98 0.06
C LEU A 142 -2.08 -11.16 -0.88
N SER A 143 -2.70 -10.88 -2.04
CA SER A 143 -2.95 -11.90 -3.06
C SER A 143 -1.66 -12.51 -3.62
N GLN A 144 -0.55 -11.77 -3.62
CA GLN A 144 0.78 -12.29 -3.96
C GLN A 144 1.19 -13.49 -3.09
N PHE A 145 0.69 -13.57 -1.86
CA PHE A 145 0.94 -14.67 -0.94
C PHE A 145 -0.25 -15.65 -0.84
N GLY A 146 -1.28 -15.46 -1.67
CA GLY A 146 -2.46 -16.31 -1.69
C GLY A 146 -3.42 -16.10 -0.51
N VAL A 147 -3.21 -15.05 0.29
CA VAL A 147 -4.10 -14.65 1.38
C VAL A 147 -5.04 -13.55 0.95
#